data_AF-A0A0P7ZEZ2-F1
#
_entry.id   AF-A0A0P7ZEZ2-F1
#
_cell.length_a   1.000
_cell.length_b   1.000
_cell.length_c   1.000
_cell.angle_alpha   90.00
_cell.angle_beta   90.00
_cell.angle_gamma   90.00
#
_symmetry.space_group_name_H-M   'P 1'
#
loop_
_entity.id
_entity.type
_entity.pdbx_description
1 polymer ?
#
loop_
_entity_poly.entity_id
_entity_poly.type
_entity_poly.pdbx_seq_one_letter_code
_entity_poly.pdbx_strand_id
1 'polypeptide(L)'
;MKEKKWIYEEIVGRIPPFSLLSYKYSILLQFLLLLVIGITLGFIFDLEQISLLYGSLAILVAVSWSLLILQLAPTLRKFRAPLSKDENELLERYKGILFHKNHYEAVPGLVIFIPFMFYLYYFGTDLLDMWLGKAPHPVLLLFVSLLIWDICYRMGLGLWTSVLALWRSIRLKKLAEKRSELEHTPYTELRYLQKLDINNVFFGIISLLLLPLFKKDAFLVVITLFFMGFVTLTSLYSAYIISTVPWLPPDIYNLVNESSFAYIGTSLKGKTHVTPVVYIFDGQKIFFNTSKEAKKLKIMQENNKVAFLIDKRDMSNIYENKAVLFTGEVKIYGIMDIPMHFIDMLAALKLFMKKYPEYTKKYSTSELPKAWQLTPIIARILVEVKPVKIIYWRGAKQISVPV
;
A
#
# COMPACT_ATOMS: atom_id res chain seq x y z
N MET A 1 -10.25 -13.34 -23.33
CA MET A 1 -8.94 -12.69 -23.03
C MET A 1 -8.25 -13.55 -21.96
N LYS A 2 -7.10 -14.19 -22.25
CA LYS A 2 -6.41 -15.06 -21.27
C LYS A 2 -6.07 -14.24 -20.03
N GLU A 3 -6.40 -14.76 -18.85
CA GLU A 3 -6.10 -14.11 -17.57
C GLU A 3 -4.57 -13.97 -17.40
N LYS A 4 -4.08 -12.76 -17.12
CA LYS A 4 -2.65 -12.46 -16.94
C LYS A 4 -2.17 -13.07 -15.61
N LYS A 5 -1.58 -14.27 -15.63
CA LYS A 5 -1.13 -15.05 -14.46
C LYS A 5 0.39 -15.06 -14.32
N TRP A 6 0.87 -15.21 -13.09
CA TRP A 6 2.28 -15.52 -12.80
C TRP A 6 2.62 -16.95 -13.23
N ILE A 7 3.90 -17.26 -13.50
CA ILE A 7 4.35 -18.67 -13.66
C ILE A 7 3.85 -19.51 -12.50
N TYR A 8 4.06 -19.04 -11.27
CA TYR A 8 3.66 -19.77 -10.07
C TYR A 8 2.15 -20.08 -10.05
N GLU A 9 1.30 -19.13 -10.44
CA GLU A 9 -0.15 -19.36 -10.54
C GLU A 9 -0.51 -20.35 -11.64
N GLU A 10 0.24 -20.38 -12.74
CA GLU A 10 0.05 -21.33 -13.83
C GLU A 10 0.47 -22.75 -13.45
N ILE A 11 1.59 -22.89 -12.73
CA ILE A 11 2.08 -24.18 -12.22
C ILE A 11 1.11 -24.74 -11.17
N VAL A 12 0.82 -23.97 -10.13
CA VAL A 12 -0.07 -24.43 -9.04
C VAL A 12 -1.48 -24.69 -9.55
N GLY A 13 -1.97 -23.89 -10.51
CA GLY A 13 -3.29 -24.08 -11.09
C GLY A 13 -3.44 -25.33 -11.97
N ARG A 14 -2.34 -25.97 -12.38
CA ARG A 14 -2.35 -27.16 -13.27
C ARG A 14 -2.09 -28.49 -12.56
N ILE A 15 -1.54 -28.47 -11.35
CA ILE A 15 -1.11 -29.69 -10.65
C ILE A 15 -2.19 -30.11 -9.63
N PRO A 16 -2.82 -31.30 -9.76
CA PRO A 16 -3.64 -31.88 -8.70
C PRO A 16 -2.78 -32.21 -7.47
N PRO A 17 -3.28 -32.06 -6.22
CA PRO A 17 -4.62 -31.64 -5.80
C PRO A 17 -4.85 -30.11 -5.77
N PHE A 18 -3.81 -29.30 -6.05
CA PHE A 18 -3.87 -27.85 -5.91
C PHE A 18 -4.84 -27.16 -6.88
N SER A 19 -5.09 -27.78 -8.04
CA SER A 19 -6.04 -27.31 -9.05
C SER A 19 -7.51 -27.39 -8.63
N LEU A 20 -7.84 -28.21 -7.62
CA LEU A 20 -9.22 -28.43 -7.13
C LEU A 20 -9.63 -27.48 -6.02
N LEU A 21 -8.67 -26.73 -5.46
CA LEU A 21 -8.85 -25.89 -4.28
C LEU A 21 -8.84 -24.40 -4.63
N SER A 22 -9.47 -23.60 -3.78
CA SER A 22 -9.30 -22.15 -3.89
C SER A 22 -7.86 -21.76 -3.59
N TYR A 23 -7.38 -20.69 -4.23
CA TYR A 23 -5.99 -20.21 -4.10
C TYR A 23 -5.45 -20.14 -2.66
N LYS A 24 -6.29 -19.77 -1.68
CA LYS A 24 -5.91 -19.72 -0.27
C LYS A 24 -5.61 -21.10 0.30
N TYR A 25 -6.42 -22.10 -0.03
CA TYR A 25 -6.24 -23.47 0.43
C TYR A 25 -5.11 -24.18 -0.31
N SER A 26 -4.85 -23.84 -1.58
CA SER A 26 -3.73 -24.40 -2.33
C SER A 26 -2.37 -24.03 -1.71
N ILE A 27 -2.19 -22.80 -1.22
CA ILE A 27 -0.96 -22.43 -0.48
C ILE A 27 -0.84 -23.22 0.82
N LEU A 28 -1.92 -23.29 1.61
CA LEU A 28 -1.91 -24.00 2.88
C LEU A 28 -1.56 -25.48 2.68
N LEU A 29 -2.13 -26.09 1.64
CA LEU A 29 -1.80 -27.46 1.27
C LEU A 29 -0.35 -27.61 0.82
N GLN A 30 0.19 -26.65 0.06
CA GLN A 30 1.59 -26.67 -0.37
C GLN A 30 2.53 -26.58 0.85
N PHE A 31 2.23 -25.71 1.81
CA PHE A 31 2.97 -25.60 3.07
C PHE A 31 2.95 -26.93 3.82
N LEU A 32 1.76 -27.50 4.04
CA LEU A 32 1.61 -28.77 4.77
C LEU A 32 2.35 -29.91 4.05
N LEU A 33 2.23 -30.00 2.73
CA LEU A 33 2.87 -31.05 1.95
C LEU A 33 4.40 -30.95 2.01
N LEU A 34 4.97 -29.75 1.82
CA LEU A 34 6.42 -29.54 1.91
C LEU A 34 6.95 -29.83 3.32
N LEU A 35 6.21 -29.41 4.35
CA LEU A 35 6.60 -29.62 5.74
C LEU A 35 6.55 -31.10 6.13
N VAL A 36 5.48 -31.81 5.74
CA VAL A 36 5.36 -33.25 5.97
C VAL A 36 6.49 -34.00 5.25
N ILE A 37 6.72 -33.71 3.96
CA ILE A 37 7.81 -34.35 3.20
C ILE A 37 9.17 -34.04 3.84
N GLY A 38 9.44 -32.79 4.20
CA GLY A 38 10.71 -32.40 4.82
C GLY A 38 10.96 -33.09 6.16
N ILE A 39 9.94 -33.18 7.01
CA ILE A 39 10.03 -33.87 8.30
C ILE A 39 10.21 -35.39 8.09
N THR A 40 9.43 -35.99 7.19
CA THR A 40 9.55 -37.42 6.87
C THR A 40 10.94 -37.76 6.34
N LEU A 41 11.49 -36.96 5.43
CA LEU A 41 12.85 -37.14 4.93
C LEU A 41 13.88 -37.01 6.04
N GLY A 42 13.73 -36.03 6.94
CA GLY A 42 14.66 -35.89 8.06
C GLY A 42 14.64 -37.07 9.03
N PHE A 43 13.48 -37.70 9.26
CA PHE A 43 13.41 -38.95 10.03
C PHE A 43 13.99 -40.15 9.28
N ILE A 44 13.74 -40.28 7.98
CA ILE A 44 14.27 -41.39 7.16
C ILE A 44 15.80 -41.38 7.09
N PHE A 45 16.38 -40.18 6.99
CA PHE A 45 17.82 -40.00 6.83
C PHE A 45 18.54 -39.60 8.14
N ASP A 46 17.88 -39.71 9.28
CA ASP A 46 18.42 -39.42 10.62
C ASP A 46 19.13 -38.05 10.71
N LEU A 47 18.48 -37.01 10.20
CA LEU A 47 18.99 -35.64 10.24
C LEU A 47 18.92 -35.07 11.65
N GLU A 48 19.90 -34.22 11.99
CA GLU A 48 19.90 -33.50 13.26
C GLU A 48 18.64 -32.62 13.41
N GLN A 49 18.19 -32.43 14.66
CA GLN A 49 17.03 -31.58 14.98
C GLN A 49 17.21 -30.14 14.48
N ILE A 50 18.45 -29.65 14.44
CA ILE A 50 18.78 -28.31 13.95
C ILE A 50 18.51 -28.20 12.43
N SER A 51 18.83 -29.23 11.66
CA SER A 51 18.54 -29.30 10.22
C SER A 51 17.04 -29.29 9.93
N LEU A 52 16.26 -30.04 10.72
CA LEU A 52 14.80 -30.05 10.64
C LEU A 52 14.21 -28.66 10.93
N LEU A 53 14.76 -27.95 11.92
CA LEU A 53 14.34 -26.59 12.25
C LEU A 53 14.65 -25.61 11.10
N TYR A 54 15.85 -25.69 10.53
CA TYR A 54 16.26 -24.86 9.39
C TYR A 54 15.44 -25.12 8.13
N GLY A 55 15.18 -26.37 7.79
CA GLY A 55 14.28 -26.73 6.69
C GLY A 55 12.87 -26.19 6.89
N SER A 56 12.35 -26.30 8.12
CA SER A 56 11.02 -25.77 8.47
C SER A 56 10.95 -24.24 8.35
N LEU A 57 11.98 -23.52 8.78
CA LEU A 57 12.09 -22.07 8.62
C LEU A 57 12.12 -21.67 7.13
N ALA A 58 12.87 -22.41 6.32
CA ALA A 58 12.98 -22.16 4.89
C ALA A 58 11.63 -22.33 4.17
N ILE A 59 10.88 -23.39 4.52
CA ILE A 59 9.51 -23.63 4.02
C ILE A 59 8.57 -22.50 4.47
N LEU A 60 8.67 -22.05 5.73
CA LEU A 60 7.87 -20.94 6.24
C LEU A 60 8.12 -19.64 5.47
N VAL A 61 9.37 -19.33 5.14
CA VAL A 61 9.74 -18.17 4.31
C VAL A 61 9.11 -18.27 2.93
N ALA A 62 9.28 -19.41 2.25
CA ALA A 62 8.72 -19.64 0.93
C ALA A 62 7.20 -19.43 0.89
N VAL A 63 6.49 -19.99 1.87
CA VAL A 63 5.02 -19.90 1.98
C VAL A 63 4.56 -18.49 2.36
N SER A 64 5.29 -17.80 3.23
CA SER A 64 4.97 -16.41 3.58
C SER A 64 5.09 -15.50 2.36
N TRP A 65 6.11 -15.70 1.52
CA TRP A 65 6.22 -15.00 0.23
C TRP A 65 5.14 -15.41 -0.78
N SER A 66 4.67 -16.67 -0.81
CA SER A 66 3.51 -17.08 -1.62
C SER A 66 2.28 -16.24 -1.34
N LEU A 67 2.01 -16.00 -0.05
CA LEU A 67 0.85 -15.22 0.37
C LEU A 67 0.90 -13.79 -0.15
N LEU A 68 2.09 -13.18 -0.22
CA LEU A 68 2.27 -11.83 -0.76
C LEU A 68 2.03 -11.78 -2.27
N ILE A 69 2.59 -12.74 -3.02
CA ILE A 69 2.45 -12.82 -4.49
C ILE A 69 0.98 -12.97 -4.88
N LEU A 70 0.23 -13.82 -4.16
CA LEU A 70 -1.18 -14.06 -4.45
C LEU A 70 -2.10 -12.88 -4.09
N GLN A 71 -1.64 -11.93 -3.28
CA GLN A 71 -2.40 -10.69 -3.06
C GLN A 71 -2.20 -9.69 -4.21
N LEU A 72 -1.01 -9.70 -4.83
CA LEU A 72 -0.62 -8.70 -5.82
C LEU A 72 -1.44 -8.83 -7.12
N ALA A 73 -1.52 -10.03 -7.68
CA ALA A 73 -2.18 -10.26 -8.96
C ALA A 73 -3.69 -9.97 -8.99
N PRO A 74 -4.51 -10.56 -8.09
CA PRO A 74 -5.94 -10.28 -8.08
C PRO A 74 -6.26 -8.79 -7.82
N THR A 75 -5.44 -8.12 -7.03
CA THR A 75 -5.63 -6.68 -6.72
C THR A 75 -5.38 -5.83 -7.96
N LEU A 76 -4.28 -6.07 -8.69
CA LEU A 76 -3.98 -5.34 -9.92
C LEU A 76 -4.96 -5.63 -11.07
N ARG A 77 -5.57 -6.82 -11.10
CA ARG A 77 -6.62 -7.17 -12.08
C ARG A 77 -7.95 -6.44 -11.84
N LYS A 78 -8.29 -6.15 -10.59
CA LYS A 78 -9.52 -5.43 -10.20
C LYS A 78 -9.41 -3.90 -10.30
N PHE A 79 -8.21 -3.41 -10.61
CA PHE A 79 -7.89 -1.99 -10.67
C PHE A 79 -8.71 -1.28 -11.76
N ARG A 80 -9.39 -0.19 -11.39
CA ARG A 80 -10.14 0.63 -12.35
C ARG A 80 -9.19 1.45 -13.22
N ALA A 81 -9.49 1.56 -14.50
CA ALA A 81 -8.69 2.39 -15.41
C ALA A 81 -8.70 3.86 -14.94
N PRO A 82 -7.53 4.52 -14.87
CA PRO A 82 -7.46 5.97 -14.72
C PRO A 82 -8.23 6.70 -15.82
N LEU A 83 -8.69 7.91 -15.52
CA LEU A 83 -9.33 8.78 -16.53
C LEU A 83 -8.30 9.40 -17.48
N SER A 84 -7.05 9.58 -17.02
CA SER A 84 -5.95 10.00 -17.89
C SER A 84 -5.52 8.85 -18.79
N LYS A 85 -5.45 9.10 -20.10
CA LYS A 85 -5.02 8.09 -21.08
C LYS A 85 -3.58 7.66 -20.84
N ASP A 86 -2.68 8.61 -20.58
CA ASP A 86 -1.26 8.36 -20.39
C ASP A 86 -0.99 7.54 -19.11
N GLU A 87 -1.71 7.85 -18.02
CA GLU A 87 -1.60 7.08 -16.78
C GLU A 87 -2.16 5.67 -16.95
N ASN A 88 -3.26 5.53 -17.68
CA ASN A 88 -3.82 4.22 -17.98
C ASN A 88 -2.86 3.37 -18.83
N GLU A 89 -2.22 3.96 -19.84
CA GLU A 89 -1.21 3.29 -20.64
C GLU A 89 0.00 2.87 -19.80
N LEU A 90 0.48 3.75 -18.91
CA LEU A 90 1.56 3.41 -17.98
C LEU A 90 1.19 2.21 -17.08
N LEU A 91 -0.02 2.20 -16.52
CA LEU A 91 -0.46 1.13 -15.63
C LEU A 91 -0.71 -0.18 -16.38
N GLU A 92 -1.23 -0.14 -17.61
CA GLU A 92 -1.35 -1.34 -18.44
C GLU A 92 0.02 -1.85 -18.90
N ARG A 93 0.98 -0.95 -19.20
CA ARG A 93 2.36 -1.32 -19.47
C ARG A 93 3.02 -1.96 -18.25
N TYR A 94 2.81 -1.40 -17.06
CA TYR A 94 3.27 -1.99 -15.80
C TYR A 94 2.71 -3.39 -15.60
N LYS A 95 1.38 -3.59 -15.75
CA LYS A 95 0.76 -4.93 -15.70
C LYS A 95 1.31 -5.86 -16.79
N GLY A 96 1.57 -5.34 -17.99
CA GLY A 96 2.08 -6.10 -19.12
C GLY A 96 3.51 -6.60 -18.93
N ILE A 97 4.37 -5.80 -18.30
CA ILE A 97 5.73 -6.20 -17.93
C ILE A 97 5.69 -7.22 -16.79
N LEU A 98 4.83 -6.98 -15.80
CA LEU A 98 4.74 -7.79 -14.60
C LEU A 98 4.14 -9.18 -14.86
N PHE A 99 3.19 -9.30 -15.80
CA PHE A 99 2.56 -10.55 -16.22
C PHE A 99 2.88 -10.90 -17.68
N HIS A 100 4.14 -10.74 -18.08
CA HIS A 100 4.53 -10.97 -19.46
C HIS A 100 4.37 -12.45 -19.84
N LYS A 101 3.95 -12.75 -21.08
CA LYS A 101 3.73 -14.14 -21.53
C LYS A 101 4.99 -15.01 -21.50
N ASN A 102 6.15 -14.40 -21.72
CA ASN A 102 7.45 -15.08 -21.67
C ASN A 102 8.00 -15.20 -20.26
N HIS A 103 7.26 -14.70 -19.27
CA HIS A 103 7.56 -14.80 -17.86
C HIS A 103 8.94 -14.28 -17.44
N TYR A 104 9.25 -13.04 -17.82
CA TYR A 104 10.52 -12.39 -17.47
C TYR A 104 10.72 -12.24 -15.95
N GLU A 105 9.65 -12.36 -15.15
CA GLU A 105 9.73 -12.35 -13.69
C GLU A 105 10.58 -13.49 -13.10
N ALA A 106 10.83 -14.59 -13.83
CA ALA A 106 11.71 -15.66 -13.38
C ALA A 106 13.20 -15.34 -13.54
N VAL A 107 13.55 -14.38 -14.40
CA VAL A 107 14.96 -14.06 -14.72
C VAL A 107 15.73 -13.60 -13.47
N PRO A 108 15.23 -12.67 -12.64
CA PRO A 108 15.92 -12.30 -11.40
C PRO A 108 16.13 -13.49 -10.45
N GLY A 109 15.17 -14.41 -10.39
CA GLY A 109 15.28 -15.63 -9.59
C GLY A 109 16.41 -16.54 -10.07
N LEU A 110 16.51 -16.77 -11.39
CA LEU A 110 17.60 -17.53 -12.01
C LEU A 110 18.96 -16.89 -11.77
N VAL A 111 19.04 -15.56 -11.89
CA VAL A 111 20.27 -14.78 -11.65
C VAL A 111 20.74 -14.89 -10.19
N ILE A 112 19.83 -15.11 -9.23
CA ILE A 112 20.19 -15.37 -7.83
C ILE A 112 20.54 -16.85 -7.63
N PHE A 113 19.74 -17.76 -8.20
CA PHE A 113 19.88 -19.20 -8.02
C PHE A 113 21.22 -19.74 -8.53
N ILE A 114 21.63 -19.38 -9.74
CA ILE A 114 22.83 -19.94 -10.36
C ILE A 114 24.10 -19.60 -9.56
N PRO A 115 24.38 -18.32 -9.21
CA PRO A 115 25.53 -17.98 -8.37
C PRO A 115 25.43 -18.55 -6.96
N PHE A 116 24.22 -18.66 -6.40
CA PHE A 116 24.03 -19.25 -5.06
C PHE A 116 24.36 -20.74 -5.05
N MET A 117 23.91 -21.50 -6.05
CA MET A 117 24.27 -22.93 -6.19
C MET A 117 25.77 -23.11 -6.42
N PHE A 118 26.37 -22.27 -7.27
CA PHE A 118 27.82 -22.26 -7.47
C PHE A 118 28.55 -21.98 -6.14
N TYR A 119 28.10 -20.96 -5.41
CA TYR A 119 28.68 -20.60 -4.12
C TYR A 119 28.59 -21.76 -3.11
N LEU A 120 27.42 -22.39 -2.97
CA LEU A 120 27.23 -23.52 -2.05
C LEU A 120 28.15 -24.69 -2.37
N TYR A 121 28.34 -25.01 -3.66
CA TYR A 121 29.14 -26.15 -4.06
C TYR A 121 30.65 -25.92 -3.89
N TYR A 122 31.14 -24.70 -4.19
CA TYR A 122 32.57 -24.40 -4.19
C TYR A 122 33.09 -23.79 -2.89
N PHE A 123 32.27 -23.00 -2.18
CA PHE A 123 32.68 -22.24 -1.00
C PHE A 123 31.84 -22.54 0.25
N GLY A 124 30.63 -23.07 0.07
CA GLY A 124 29.66 -23.31 1.15
C GLY A 124 29.57 -24.76 1.63
N THR A 125 30.62 -25.58 1.47
CA THR A 125 30.61 -27.00 1.86
C THR A 125 30.25 -27.18 3.34
N ASP A 126 30.75 -26.30 4.22
CA ASP A 126 30.45 -26.32 5.65
C ASP A 126 28.95 -26.05 5.97
N LEU A 127 28.25 -25.32 5.10
CA LEU A 127 26.81 -25.09 5.21
C LEU A 127 26.03 -26.32 4.78
N LEU A 128 26.43 -26.96 3.68
CA LEU A 128 25.82 -28.21 3.21
C LEU A 128 25.99 -29.32 4.26
N ASP A 129 27.17 -29.42 4.85
CA ASP A 129 27.44 -30.36 5.94
C ASP A 129 26.58 -30.07 7.17
N MET A 130 26.34 -28.80 7.49
CA MET A 130 25.46 -28.42 8.60
C MET A 130 24.00 -28.72 8.32
N TRP A 131 23.53 -28.55 7.08
CA TRP A 131 22.13 -28.77 6.73
C TRP A 131 21.82 -30.25 6.53
N LEU A 132 22.72 -31.00 5.90
CA LEU A 132 22.44 -32.34 5.40
C LEU A 132 23.41 -33.43 5.89
N GLY A 133 24.46 -33.06 6.64
CA GLY A 133 25.54 -33.97 7.05
C GLY A 133 26.64 -34.12 6.00
N LYS A 134 27.78 -34.71 6.39
CA LYS A 134 29.03 -34.81 5.59
C LYS A 134 28.94 -35.64 4.31
N ALA A 135 27.90 -36.45 4.15
CA ALA A 135 27.70 -37.33 2.99
C ALA A 135 26.20 -37.43 2.66
N PRO A 136 25.60 -36.34 2.14
CA PRO A 136 24.16 -36.26 2.00
C PRO A 136 23.65 -37.16 0.88
N HIS A 137 22.56 -37.87 1.15
CA HIS A 137 21.94 -38.75 0.16
C HIS A 137 21.43 -37.94 -1.06
N PRO A 138 21.53 -38.45 -2.31
CA PRO A 138 21.11 -37.71 -3.51
C PRO A 138 19.66 -37.20 -3.48
N VAL A 139 18.76 -37.93 -2.81
CA VAL A 139 17.35 -37.52 -2.63
C VAL A 139 17.23 -36.25 -1.78
N LEU A 140 18.04 -36.11 -0.72
CA LEU A 140 18.05 -34.90 0.11
C LEU A 140 18.61 -33.70 -0.65
N LEU A 141 19.69 -33.92 -1.42
CA LEU A 141 20.26 -32.89 -2.28
C LEU A 141 19.25 -32.39 -3.30
N LEU A 142 18.48 -33.29 -3.93
CA LEU A 142 17.42 -32.91 -4.86
C LEU A 142 16.32 -32.09 -4.16
N PHE A 143 15.84 -32.54 -3.00
CA PHE A 143 14.80 -31.85 -2.25
C PHE A 143 15.24 -30.44 -1.82
N VAL A 144 16.44 -30.31 -1.26
CA VAL A 144 16.99 -29.01 -0.86
C VAL A 144 17.26 -28.12 -2.07
N SER A 145 17.73 -28.65 -3.19
CA SER A 145 17.93 -27.87 -4.42
C SER A 145 16.61 -27.30 -4.95
N LEU A 146 15.52 -28.07 -4.89
CA LEU A 146 14.18 -27.59 -5.26
C LEU A 146 13.70 -26.49 -4.30
N LEU A 147 13.96 -26.65 -3.00
CA LEU A 147 13.61 -25.65 -2.00
C LEU A 147 14.42 -24.35 -2.17
N ILE A 148 15.72 -24.47 -2.45
CA ILE A 148 16.60 -23.33 -2.78
C ILE A 148 16.08 -22.61 -4.02
N TRP A 149 15.72 -23.35 -5.07
CA TRP A 149 15.12 -22.78 -6.27
C TRP A 149 13.86 -21.97 -5.95
N ASP A 150 12.92 -22.51 -5.16
CA ASP A 150 11.68 -21.81 -4.81
C ASP A 150 11.97 -20.52 -4.00
N ILE A 151 12.93 -20.56 -3.07
CA ILE A 151 13.37 -19.37 -2.30
C ILE A 151 14.01 -18.34 -3.23
N CYS A 152 14.97 -18.72 -4.06
CA CYS A 152 15.66 -17.81 -4.99
C CYS A 152 14.68 -17.20 -6.00
N TYR A 153 13.74 -17.99 -6.52
CA TYR A 153 12.68 -17.50 -7.41
C TYR A 153 11.86 -16.39 -6.74
N ARG A 154 11.39 -16.62 -5.51
CA ARG A 154 10.58 -15.64 -4.76
C ARG A 154 11.37 -14.41 -4.34
N MET A 155 12.64 -14.58 -3.99
CA MET A 155 13.56 -13.48 -3.72
C MET A 155 13.71 -12.61 -4.97
N GLY A 156 13.90 -13.24 -6.14
CA GLY A 156 13.92 -12.57 -7.44
C GLY A 156 12.61 -11.83 -7.76
N LEU A 157 11.46 -12.45 -7.50
CA LEU A 157 10.15 -11.79 -7.62
C LEU A 157 10.01 -10.57 -6.70
N GLY A 158 10.51 -10.65 -5.47
CA GLY A 158 10.55 -9.52 -4.54
C GLY A 158 11.30 -8.32 -5.12
N LEU A 159 12.49 -8.55 -5.72
CA LEU A 159 13.25 -7.51 -6.42
C LEU A 159 12.52 -6.98 -7.64
N TRP A 160 11.99 -7.88 -8.48
CA TRP A 160 11.26 -7.53 -9.70
C TRP A 160 10.08 -6.61 -9.39
N THR A 161 9.27 -6.99 -8.40
CA THR A 161 8.07 -6.26 -8.01
C THR A 161 8.41 -4.93 -7.33
N SER A 162 9.44 -4.85 -6.49
CA SER A 162 9.83 -3.61 -5.82
C SER A 162 10.41 -2.57 -6.80
N VAL A 163 11.29 -3.00 -7.72
CA VAL A 163 11.89 -2.14 -8.74
C VAL A 163 10.84 -1.63 -9.72
N LEU A 164 9.97 -2.50 -10.22
CA LEU A 164 8.89 -2.09 -11.13
C LEU A 164 7.86 -1.20 -10.45
N ALA A 165 7.54 -1.45 -9.17
CA ALA A 165 6.67 -0.57 -8.39
C ALA A 165 7.28 0.83 -8.28
N LEU A 166 8.58 0.94 -7.96
CA LEU A 166 9.26 2.22 -7.88
C LEU A 166 9.27 2.96 -9.22
N TRP A 167 9.62 2.27 -10.30
CA TRP A 167 9.58 2.83 -11.66
C TRP A 167 8.18 3.36 -12.01
N ARG A 168 7.14 2.55 -11.75
CA ARG A 168 5.74 2.92 -11.94
C ARG A 168 5.40 4.18 -11.15
N SER A 169 5.75 4.23 -9.87
CA SER A 169 5.43 5.36 -8.99
C SER A 169 6.10 6.65 -9.43
N ILE A 170 7.40 6.62 -9.80
CA ILE A 170 8.12 7.78 -10.32
C ILE A 170 7.47 8.30 -11.61
N ARG A 171 7.17 7.40 -12.56
CA ARG A 171 6.56 7.76 -13.85
C ARG A 171 5.15 8.29 -13.66
N LEU A 172 4.36 7.68 -12.78
CA LEU A 172 3.00 8.09 -12.49
C LEU A 172 2.95 9.49 -11.90
N LYS A 173 3.85 9.82 -10.96
CA LYS A 173 3.95 11.18 -10.42
C LYS A 173 4.23 12.22 -11.50
N LYS A 174 5.20 11.95 -12.37
CA LYS A 174 5.56 12.85 -13.48
C LYS A 174 4.43 13.07 -14.48
N LEU A 175 3.62 12.04 -14.74
CA LEU A 175 2.44 12.16 -15.59
C LEU A 175 1.33 12.94 -14.87
N ALA A 176 1.14 12.67 -13.58
CA ALA A 176 0.13 13.34 -12.77
C ALA A 176 0.34 14.86 -12.67
N GLU A 177 1.60 15.31 -12.64
CA GLU A 177 1.96 16.73 -12.64
C GLU A 177 1.68 17.43 -13.97
N LYS A 178 1.53 16.69 -15.07
CA LYS A 178 1.27 17.21 -16.43
C LYS A 178 -0.20 17.16 -16.84
N ARG A 179 -1.09 16.71 -15.95
CA ARG A 179 -2.51 16.53 -16.24
C ARG A 179 -3.16 17.83 -16.69
N SER A 180 -4.11 17.71 -17.59
CA SER A 180 -5.03 18.78 -17.95
C SER A 180 -6.45 18.45 -17.48
N GLU A 181 -7.21 19.50 -17.14
CA GLU A 181 -8.65 19.46 -16.91
C GLU A 181 -9.15 18.42 -15.87
N LEU A 182 -9.72 17.30 -16.34
CA LEU A 182 -10.43 16.29 -15.54
C LEU A 182 -9.63 14.99 -15.35
N GLU A 183 -8.47 14.91 -15.99
CA GLU A 183 -7.60 13.75 -15.88
C GLU A 183 -7.18 13.54 -14.43
N HIS A 184 -7.41 12.33 -13.94
CA HIS A 184 -6.88 11.90 -12.66
C HIS A 184 -6.90 10.38 -12.53
N THR A 185 -6.01 9.86 -11.68
CA THR A 185 -6.16 8.53 -11.11
C THR A 185 -7.03 8.63 -9.86
N PRO A 186 -8.11 7.82 -9.73
CA PRO A 186 -8.98 7.86 -8.56
C PRO A 186 -8.21 7.62 -7.26
N TYR A 187 -8.61 8.33 -6.21
CA TYR A 187 -7.98 8.24 -4.90
C TYR A 187 -7.92 6.83 -4.32
N THR A 188 -8.99 6.05 -4.49
CA THR A 188 -9.06 4.65 -4.02
C THR A 188 -8.00 3.79 -4.69
N GLU A 189 -7.76 4.02 -5.98
CA GLU A 189 -6.80 3.28 -6.78
C GLU A 189 -5.36 3.61 -6.36
N LEU A 190 -5.03 4.89 -6.15
CA LEU A 190 -3.73 5.29 -5.60
C LEU A 190 -3.48 4.69 -4.22
N ARG A 191 -4.49 4.68 -3.33
CA ARG A 191 -4.37 4.00 -2.02
C ARG A 191 -4.13 2.49 -2.16
N TYR A 192 -4.76 1.84 -3.13
CA TYR A 192 -4.50 0.42 -3.38
C TYR A 192 -3.08 0.17 -3.85
N LEU A 193 -2.55 0.99 -4.78
CA LEU A 193 -1.14 0.92 -5.19
C LEU A 193 -0.20 1.14 -4.01
N GLN A 194 -0.46 2.16 -3.20
CA GLN A 194 0.34 2.45 -2.01
C GLN A 194 0.35 1.26 -1.05
N LYS A 195 -0.81 0.64 -0.80
CA LYS A 195 -0.93 -0.52 0.07
C LYS A 195 -0.17 -1.73 -0.48
N LEU A 196 -0.23 -1.97 -1.79
CA LEU A 196 0.53 -3.04 -2.44
C LEU A 196 2.04 -2.82 -2.29
N ASP A 197 2.50 -1.58 -2.47
CA ASP A 197 3.91 -1.24 -2.30
C ASP A 197 4.35 -1.40 -0.84
N ILE A 198 3.54 -0.99 0.14
CA ILE A 198 3.83 -1.25 1.56
C ILE A 198 3.88 -2.74 1.84
N ASN A 199 2.96 -3.53 1.26
CA ASN A 199 2.98 -4.98 1.43
C ASN A 199 4.26 -5.62 0.88
N ASN A 200 4.91 -5.02 -0.13
CA ASN A 200 6.19 -5.52 -0.63
C ASN A 200 7.33 -5.41 0.39
N VAL A 201 7.23 -4.54 1.40
CA VAL A 201 8.20 -4.47 2.51
C VAL A 201 8.29 -5.81 3.25
N PHE A 202 7.18 -6.56 3.35
CA PHE A 202 7.19 -7.87 3.98
C PHE A 202 8.07 -8.88 3.25
N PHE A 203 8.34 -8.72 1.94
CA PHE A 203 9.34 -9.57 1.28
C PHE A 203 10.72 -9.42 1.93
N GLY A 204 11.13 -8.19 2.20
CA GLY A 204 12.39 -7.91 2.88
C GLY A 204 12.38 -8.36 4.33
N ILE A 205 11.35 -8.03 5.11
CA ILE A 205 11.31 -8.38 6.55
C ILE A 205 11.31 -9.91 6.75
N ILE A 206 10.53 -10.65 5.95
CA ILE A 206 10.46 -12.11 6.05
C ILE A 206 11.81 -12.77 5.75
N SER A 207 12.66 -12.16 4.91
CA SER A 207 13.98 -12.74 4.58
C SER A 207 14.90 -12.85 5.80
N LEU A 208 14.64 -12.09 6.88
CA LEU A 208 15.41 -12.20 8.13
C LEU A 208 15.28 -13.57 8.79
N LEU A 209 14.21 -14.32 8.50
CA LEU A 209 14.04 -15.70 8.97
C LEU A 209 15.05 -16.67 8.33
N LEU A 210 15.76 -16.25 7.27
CA LEU A 210 16.85 -17.02 6.66
C LEU A 210 18.20 -16.83 7.40
N LEU A 211 18.33 -15.80 8.25
CA LEU A 211 19.59 -15.53 8.95
C LEU A 211 20.10 -16.70 9.81
N PRO A 212 19.26 -17.48 10.52
CA PRO A 212 19.73 -18.64 11.26
C PRO A 212 20.41 -19.69 10.35
N LEU A 213 19.94 -19.85 9.11
CA LEU A 213 20.48 -20.82 8.16
C LEU A 213 21.89 -20.44 7.69
N PHE A 214 22.17 -19.13 7.62
CA PHE A 214 23.43 -18.58 7.12
C PHE A 214 24.37 -18.13 8.23
N LYS A 215 24.08 -18.42 9.50
CA LYS A 215 24.79 -17.82 10.65
C LYS A 215 26.31 -18.01 10.62
N LYS A 216 26.82 -19.13 10.08
CA LYS A 216 28.26 -19.40 9.98
C LYS A 216 28.93 -18.71 8.78
N ASP A 217 28.14 -18.15 7.88
CA ASP A 217 28.59 -17.55 6.64
C ASP A 217 28.25 -16.06 6.62
N ALA A 218 29.27 -15.25 6.94
CA ALA A 218 29.13 -13.79 6.97
C ALA A 218 28.73 -13.22 5.60
N PHE A 219 29.14 -13.84 4.49
CA PHE A 219 28.85 -13.34 3.15
C PHE A 219 27.36 -13.48 2.84
N LEU A 220 26.77 -14.65 3.10
CA LEU A 220 25.33 -14.87 2.89
C LEU A 220 24.46 -14.07 3.86
N VAL A 221 24.92 -13.84 5.10
CA VAL A 221 24.26 -12.93 6.05
C VAL A 221 24.22 -11.50 5.50
N VAL A 222 25.36 -10.97 5.01
CA VAL A 222 25.43 -9.63 4.43
C VAL A 222 24.53 -9.51 3.20
N ILE A 223 24.52 -10.50 2.32
CA ILE A 223 23.61 -10.52 1.14
C ILE A 223 22.14 -10.50 1.57
N THR A 224 21.78 -11.28 2.59
CA THR A 224 20.40 -11.34 3.09
C THR A 224 19.96 -10.00 3.68
N LEU A 225 20.84 -9.34 4.43
CA LEU A 225 20.58 -8.00 4.98
C LEU A 225 20.51 -6.94 3.88
N PHE A 226 21.37 -7.02 2.87
CA PHE A 226 21.32 -6.14 1.70
C PHE A 226 20.00 -6.29 0.95
N PHE A 227 19.56 -7.52 0.68
CA PHE A 227 18.27 -7.79 0.06
C PHE A 227 17.11 -7.21 0.88
N MET A 228 17.10 -7.46 2.19
CA MET A 228 16.09 -6.93 3.11
C MET A 228 16.03 -5.39 3.02
N GLY A 229 17.19 -4.73 3.15
CA GLY A 229 17.30 -3.28 3.10
C GLY A 229 16.88 -2.72 1.75
N PHE A 230 17.37 -3.29 0.65
CA PHE A 230 17.05 -2.86 -0.71
C PHE A 230 15.55 -2.96 -0.99
N VAL A 231 14.93 -4.12 -0.76
CA VAL A 231 13.48 -4.31 -1.01
C VAL A 231 12.65 -3.41 -0.12
N THR A 232 13.01 -3.28 1.16
CA THR A 232 12.29 -2.42 2.11
C THR A 232 12.36 -0.95 1.69
N LEU A 233 13.55 -0.43 1.42
CA LEU A 233 13.75 0.97 1.05
C LEU A 233 13.11 1.30 -0.30
N THR A 234 13.28 0.46 -1.31
CA THR A 234 12.65 0.67 -2.63
C THR A 234 11.13 0.65 -2.55
N SER A 235 10.55 -0.27 -1.77
CA SER A 235 9.11 -0.39 -1.57
C SER A 235 8.53 0.78 -0.77
N LEU A 236 9.19 1.21 0.32
CA LEU A 236 8.79 2.38 1.10
C LEU A 236 8.89 3.67 0.28
N TYR A 237 9.96 3.82 -0.51
CA TYR A 237 10.13 4.98 -1.37
C TYR A 237 9.08 5.02 -2.49
N SER A 238 8.75 3.86 -3.07
CA SER A 238 7.64 3.74 -4.02
C SER A 238 6.31 4.18 -3.39
N ALA A 239 5.99 3.65 -2.19
CA ALA A 239 4.78 3.99 -1.46
C ALA A 239 4.71 5.48 -1.10
N TYR A 240 5.84 6.07 -0.71
CA TYR A 240 5.96 7.51 -0.46
C TYR A 240 5.70 8.34 -1.72
N ILE A 241 6.25 7.95 -2.86
CA ILE A 241 5.99 8.65 -4.12
C ILE A 241 4.49 8.61 -4.46
N ILE A 242 3.86 7.43 -4.37
CA ILE A 242 2.40 7.30 -4.56
C ILE A 242 1.63 8.20 -3.60
N SER A 243 2.06 8.32 -2.35
CA SER A 243 1.43 9.21 -1.38
C SER A 243 1.64 10.70 -1.67
N THR A 244 2.39 11.06 -2.70
CA THR A 244 2.53 12.44 -3.20
C THR A 244 1.88 12.64 -4.57
N VAL A 245 1.34 11.59 -5.20
CA VAL A 245 0.64 11.71 -6.48
C VAL A 245 -0.67 12.46 -6.23
N PRO A 246 -0.92 13.59 -6.93
CA PRO A 246 -2.20 14.29 -6.85
C PRO A 246 -3.34 13.35 -7.25
N TRP A 247 -4.42 13.33 -6.47
CA TRP A 247 -5.58 12.46 -6.75
C TRP A 247 -6.82 13.25 -7.18
N LEU A 248 -6.78 14.58 -7.07
CA LEU A 248 -7.80 15.47 -7.60
C LEU A 248 -7.44 15.94 -9.01
N PRO A 249 -8.44 16.16 -9.88
CA PRO A 249 -8.26 16.96 -11.08
C PRO A 249 -7.73 18.36 -10.76
N PRO A 250 -6.89 18.98 -11.60
CA PRO A 250 -6.34 20.32 -11.37
C PRO A 250 -7.37 21.39 -10.98
N ASP A 251 -8.51 21.43 -11.68
CA ASP A 251 -9.59 22.39 -11.39
C ASP A 251 -10.18 22.23 -9.98
N ILE A 252 -10.37 20.99 -9.56
CA ILE A 252 -10.93 20.68 -8.24
C ILE A 252 -9.88 20.86 -7.15
N TYR A 253 -8.62 20.56 -7.47
CA TYR A 253 -7.49 20.82 -6.58
C TYR A 253 -7.43 22.31 -6.20
N ASN A 254 -7.53 23.21 -7.19
CA ASN A 254 -7.52 24.65 -6.95
C ASN A 254 -8.73 25.10 -6.12
N LEU A 255 -9.93 24.60 -6.44
CA LEU A 255 -11.15 24.86 -5.66
C LEU A 255 -10.97 24.47 -4.18
N VAL A 256 -10.45 23.27 -3.91
CA VAL A 256 -10.23 22.77 -2.55
C VAL A 256 -9.12 23.52 -1.84
N ASN A 257 -8.08 23.95 -2.56
CA ASN A 257 -6.97 24.68 -1.96
C ASN A 257 -7.39 26.10 -1.55
N GLU A 258 -8.08 26.82 -2.44
CA GLU A 258 -8.44 28.23 -2.30
C GLU A 258 -9.64 28.48 -1.39
N SER A 259 -10.63 27.57 -1.36
CA SER A 259 -11.87 27.82 -0.62
C SER A 259 -11.67 27.89 0.89
N SER A 260 -12.35 28.82 1.54
CA SER A 260 -12.16 29.13 2.97
C SER A 260 -13.04 28.33 3.91
N PHE A 261 -14.15 27.77 3.45
CA PHE A 261 -15.10 27.03 4.26
C PHE A 261 -15.64 25.82 3.51
N ALA A 262 -16.09 24.84 4.27
CA ALA A 262 -16.76 23.65 3.79
C ALA A 262 -18.02 23.41 4.64
N TYR A 263 -18.91 22.58 4.13
CA TYR A 263 -20.09 22.10 4.85
C TYR A 263 -19.93 20.61 5.14
N ILE A 264 -20.01 20.24 6.42
CA ILE A 264 -20.02 18.84 6.84
C ILE A 264 -21.44 18.39 7.12
N GLY A 265 -21.90 17.43 6.32
CA GLY A 265 -23.10 16.64 6.50
C GLY A 265 -22.80 15.39 7.34
N THR A 266 -23.56 15.21 8.41
CA THR A 266 -23.51 14.06 9.32
C THR A 266 -24.92 13.49 9.51
N SER A 267 -25.05 12.26 9.98
CA SER A 267 -26.36 11.65 10.24
C SER A 267 -26.37 10.89 11.57
N LEU A 268 -27.41 11.15 12.39
CA LEU A 268 -27.66 10.45 13.64
C LEU A 268 -29.11 9.97 13.67
N LYS A 269 -29.33 8.66 13.85
CA LYS A 269 -30.67 8.04 13.94
C LYS A 269 -31.60 8.47 12.78
N GLY A 270 -31.07 8.48 11.57
CA GLY A 270 -31.80 8.87 10.35
C GLY A 270 -32.01 10.38 10.16
N LYS A 271 -31.58 11.23 11.09
CA LYS A 271 -31.66 12.69 10.97
C LYS A 271 -30.33 13.26 10.46
N THR A 272 -30.42 14.05 9.39
CA THR A 272 -29.25 14.69 8.77
C THR A 272 -28.98 16.05 9.40
N HIS A 273 -27.71 16.34 9.64
CA HIS A 273 -27.24 17.61 10.17
C HIS A 273 -26.13 18.16 9.27
N VAL A 274 -26.25 19.42 8.85
CA VAL A 274 -25.24 20.12 8.07
C VAL A 274 -24.69 21.27 8.89
N THR A 275 -23.36 21.38 9.00
CA THR A 275 -22.73 22.50 9.71
C THR A 275 -21.53 23.03 8.92
N PRO A 276 -21.29 24.35 8.91
CA PRO A 276 -20.09 24.89 8.31
C PRO A 276 -18.85 24.57 9.17
N VAL A 277 -17.70 24.41 8.51
CA VAL A 277 -16.38 24.22 9.11
C VAL A 277 -15.31 24.94 8.30
N VAL A 278 -14.31 25.48 8.99
CA VAL A 278 -13.04 25.87 8.37
C VAL A 278 -12.16 24.64 8.20
N TYR A 279 -11.41 24.56 7.11
CA TYR A 279 -10.64 23.38 6.79
C TYR A 279 -9.32 23.73 6.10
N ILE A 280 -8.39 22.80 6.14
CA ILE A 280 -7.14 22.86 5.42
C ILE A 280 -7.01 21.64 4.51
N PHE A 281 -6.21 21.80 3.48
CA PHE A 281 -5.85 20.75 2.56
C PHE A 281 -4.33 20.81 2.37
N ASP A 282 -3.63 19.70 2.60
CA ASP A 282 -2.17 19.62 2.49
C ASP A 282 -1.70 19.15 1.09
N GLY A 283 -2.64 19.06 0.15
CA GLY A 283 -2.44 18.47 -1.17
C GLY A 283 -2.91 17.02 -1.27
N GLN A 284 -3.04 16.31 -0.14
CA GLN A 284 -3.42 14.88 -0.10
C GLN A 284 -4.55 14.57 0.89
N LYS A 285 -4.58 15.19 2.06
CA LYS A 285 -5.52 14.99 3.15
C LYS A 285 -6.28 16.29 3.43
N ILE A 286 -7.56 16.14 3.76
CA ILE A 286 -8.44 17.24 4.15
C ILE A 286 -8.64 17.16 5.67
N PHE A 287 -8.35 18.25 6.37
CA PHE A 287 -8.54 18.34 7.81
C PHE A 287 -9.44 19.51 8.19
N PHE A 288 -10.25 19.33 9.23
CA PHE A 288 -10.94 20.41 9.90
C PHE A 288 -10.78 20.29 11.42
N ASN A 289 -10.89 21.41 12.12
CA ASN A 289 -10.88 21.45 13.57
C ASN A 289 -12.30 21.67 14.11
N THR A 290 -12.68 20.93 15.15
CA THR A 290 -13.95 21.12 15.84
C THR A 290 -13.80 21.12 17.34
N SER A 291 -14.72 21.76 18.06
CA SER A 291 -14.68 21.79 19.53
C SER A 291 -14.98 20.40 20.09
N LYS A 292 -14.31 20.01 21.17
CA LYS A 292 -14.59 18.76 21.91
C LYS A 292 -16.04 18.68 22.39
N GLU A 293 -16.67 19.82 22.65
CA GLU A 293 -18.05 19.93 23.12
C GLU A 293 -19.07 19.93 21.97
N ALA A 294 -18.63 20.04 20.71
CA ALA A 294 -19.52 20.21 19.58
C ALA A 294 -20.38 18.97 19.35
N LYS A 295 -21.69 19.17 19.15
CA LYS A 295 -22.63 18.09 18.82
C LYS A 295 -22.21 17.30 17.58
N LYS A 296 -21.63 17.97 16.57
CA LYS A 296 -21.11 17.33 15.36
C LYS A 296 -20.02 16.28 15.65
N LEU A 297 -19.18 16.53 16.66
CA LEU A 297 -18.13 15.59 17.06
C LEU A 297 -18.74 14.32 17.67
N LYS A 298 -19.70 14.48 18.60
CA LYS A 298 -20.42 13.36 19.21
C LYS A 298 -21.12 12.50 18.15
N ILE A 299 -21.78 13.14 17.18
CA ILE A 299 -22.40 12.43 16.05
C ILE A 299 -21.35 11.62 15.27
N MET A 300 -20.19 12.22 14.95
CA MET A 300 -19.12 11.53 14.21
C MET A 300 -18.45 10.40 14.99
N GLN A 301 -18.48 10.44 16.32
CA GLN A 301 -18.01 9.33 17.17
C GLN A 301 -18.97 8.13 17.13
N GLU A 302 -20.28 8.38 17.03
CA GLU A 302 -21.29 7.32 16.89
C GLU A 302 -21.41 6.81 15.45
N ASN A 303 -21.27 7.70 14.47
CA ASN A 303 -21.33 7.39 13.04
C ASN A 303 -20.28 8.19 12.29
N ASN A 304 -19.18 7.53 11.93
CA ASN A 304 -18.04 8.17 11.28
C ASN A 304 -18.27 8.51 9.79
N LYS A 305 -19.43 8.19 9.21
CA LYS A 305 -19.73 8.47 7.80
C LYS A 305 -20.15 9.92 7.62
N VAL A 306 -19.51 10.61 6.68
CA VAL A 306 -19.73 12.04 6.42
C VAL A 306 -19.86 12.36 4.94
N ALA A 307 -20.51 13.49 4.67
CA ALA A 307 -20.50 14.17 3.39
C ALA A 307 -19.85 15.55 3.60
N PHE A 308 -18.80 15.87 2.85
CA PHE A 308 -18.01 17.08 3.02
C PHE A 308 -18.01 17.86 1.72
N LEU A 309 -18.74 18.98 1.71
CA LEU A 309 -18.97 19.80 0.53
C LEU A 309 -18.09 21.05 0.57
N ILE A 310 -17.35 21.29 -0.50
CA ILE A 310 -16.66 22.56 -0.75
C ILE A 310 -17.26 23.15 -2.02
N ASP A 311 -17.69 24.39 -1.98
CA ASP A 311 -18.26 25.09 -3.11
C ASP A 311 -17.77 26.53 -3.22
N LYS A 312 -17.65 26.99 -4.46
CA LYS A 312 -17.45 28.38 -4.83
C LYS A 312 -18.73 28.84 -5.51
N ARG A 313 -19.37 29.85 -4.90
CA ARG A 313 -20.60 30.45 -5.42
C ARG A 313 -20.28 31.84 -5.97
N ASP A 314 -20.52 32.02 -7.25
CA ASP A 314 -20.57 33.30 -7.91
C ASP A 314 -22.04 33.72 -8.02
N MET A 315 -22.40 34.80 -7.31
CA MET A 315 -23.76 35.33 -7.28
C MET A 315 -24.13 36.06 -8.59
N SER A 316 -23.14 36.46 -9.38
CA SER A 316 -23.32 37.19 -10.64
C SER A 316 -23.36 36.26 -11.85
N ASN A 317 -22.64 35.14 -11.78
CA ASN A 317 -22.56 34.17 -12.87
C ASN A 317 -22.70 32.74 -12.37
N ILE A 318 -23.91 32.19 -12.46
CA ILE A 318 -24.20 30.81 -12.03
C ILE A 318 -23.40 29.74 -12.79
N TYR A 319 -22.88 30.07 -13.98
CA TYR A 319 -22.06 29.18 -14.78
C TYR A 319 -20.64 29.00 -14.20
N GLU A 320 -20.19 29.92 -13.34
CA GLU A 320 -18.90 29.83 -12.65
C GLU A 320 -18.99 29.10 -11.29
N ASN A 321 -20.19 28.65 -10.90
CA ASN A 321 -20.37 27.88 -9.67
C ASN A 321 -19.67 26.52 -9.77
N LYS A 322 -18.76 26.25 -8.84
CA LYS A 322 -18.03 24.98 -8.78
C LYS A 322 -18.24 24.35 -7.41
N ALA A 323 -18.38 23.03 -7.37
CA ALA A 323 -18.54 22.32 -6.12
C ALA A 323 -17.87 20.96 -6.17
N VAL A 324 -17.41 20.48 -5.02
CA VAL A 324 -16.94 19.13 -4.81
C VAL A 324 -17.49 18.58 -3.50
N LEU A 325 -18.07 17.39 -3.59
CA LEU A 325 -18.61 16.63 -2.48
C LEU A 325 -17.76 15.38 -2.26
N PHE A 326 -17.10 15.32 -1.12
CA PHE A 326 -16.41 14.15 -0.62
C PHE A 326 -17.35 13.35 0.28
N THR A 327 -17.62 12.10 -0.08
CA THR A 327 -18.34 11.17 0.78
C THR A 327 -17.39 10.10 1.26
N GLY A 328 -17.41 9.78 2.54
CA GLY A 328 -16.47 8.83 3.13
C GLY A 328 -16.59 8.78 4.64
N GLU A 329 -15.46 8.57 5.29
CA GLU A 329 -15.36 8.42 6.74
C GLU A 329 -14.48 9.51 7.34
N VAL A 330 -14.63 9.79 8.62
CA VAL A 330 -13.70 10.64 9.37
C VAL A 330 -12.79 9.84 10.27
N LYS A 331 -11.55 10.31 10.42
CA LYS A 331 -10.66 9.91 11.51
C LYS A 331 -10.55 11.08 12.49
N ILE A 332 -10.92 10.82 13.74
CA ILE A 332 -10.84 11.78 14.84
C ILE A 332 -9.52 11.52 15.57
N TYR A 333 -8.65 12.52 15.67
CA TYR A 333 -7.37 12.39 16.35
C TYR A 333 -7.51 12.74 17.83
N GLY A 334 -7.32 11.74 18.69
CA GLY A 334 -7.32 11.88 20.14
C GLY A 334 -5.92 11.93 20.74
N ILE A 335 -5.86 11.90 22.08
CA ILE A 335 -4.58 11.87 22.83
C ILE A 335 -3.78 10.61 22.51
N MET A 336 -4.46 9.48 22.32
CA MET A 336 -3.80 8.20 21.99
C MET A 336 -3.18 8.17 20.59
N ASP A 337 -3.61 9.06 19.68
CA ASP A 337 -3.07 9.13 18.33
C ASP A 337 -1.76 9.94 18.25
N ILE A 338 -1.43 10.73 19.29
CA ILE A 338 -0.28 11.63 19.29
C ILE A 338 1.03 10.91 18.96
N PRO A 339 1.40 9.78 19.60
CA PRO A 339 2.72 9.17 19.36
C PRO A 339 2.93 8.76 17.90
N MET A 340 1.88 8.33 17.20
CA MET A 340 1.98 7.86 15.81
C MET A 340 1.73 8.95 14.77
N HIS A 341 1.05 10.05 15.14
CA HIS A 341 0.60 11.08 14.19
C HIS A 341 1.06 12.51 14.53
N PHE A 342 1.99 12.65 15.47
CA PHE A 342 2.48 13.96 15.91
C PHE A 342 2.92 14.87 14.75
N ILE A 343 3.66 14.32 13.78
CA ILE A 343 4.15 15.08 12.62
C ILE A 343 2.99 15.57 11.74
N ASP A 344 2.03 14.70 11.42
CA ASP A 344 0.83 15.05 10.65
C ASP A 344 0.03 16.16 11.38
N MET A 345 -0.13 16.03 12.69
CA MET A 345 -0.87 16.99 13.51
C MET A 345 -0.18 18.35 13.58
N LEU A 346 1.15 18.39 13.72
CA LEU A 346 1.93 19.63 13.67
C LEU A 346 1.88 20.29 12.28
N ALA A 347 1.98 19.50 11.21
CA ALA A 347 1.87 20.01 9.85
C ALA A 347 0.48 20.63 9.61
N ALA A 348 -0.58 19.94 10.04
CA ALA A 348 -1.94 20.45 10.01
C ALA A 348 -2.07 21.77 10.79
N LEU A 349 -1.52 21.84 12.01
CA LEU A 349 -1.55 23.08 12.80
C LEU A 349 -0.86 24.25 12.08
N LYS A 350 0.32 24.03 11.50
CA LYS A 350 1.03 25.05 10.70
C LYS A 350 0.21 25.53 9.51
N LEU A 351 -0.47 24.62 8.81
CA LEU A 351 -1.35 24.96 7.69
C LEU A 351 -2.56 25.79 8.15
N PHE A 352 -3.15 25.48 9.31
CA PHE A 352 -4.23 26.31 9.88
C PHE A 352 -3.77 27.73 10.18
N MET A 353 -2.61 27.88 10.82
CA MET A 353 -2.04 29.20 11.12
C MET A 353 -1.76 30.00 9.86
N LYS A 354 -1.26 29.34 8.80
CA LYS A 354 -0.98 29.96 7.50
C LYS A 354 -2.25 30.36 6.75
N LYS A 355 -3.26 29.49 6.70
CA LYS A 355 -4.50 29.73 5.94
C LYS A 355 -5.45 30.69 6.65
N TYR A 356 -5.43 30.71 7.99
CA TYR A 356 -6.33 31.52 8.80
C TYR A 356 -5.59 32.28 9.93
N PRO A 357 -4.70 33.23 9.60
CA PRO A 357 -3.87 33.93 10.60
C PRO A 357 -4.71 34.73 11.60
N GLU A 358 -5.68 35.53 11.12
CA GLU A 358 -6.54 36.35 11.97
C GLU A 358 -7.45 35.53 12.89
N TYR A 359 -8.05 34.46 12.36
CA TYR A 359 -8.83 33.51 13.17
C TYR A 359 -7.95 32.85 14.24
N THR A 360 -6.73 32.46 13.88
CA THR A 360 -5.82 31.84 14.84
C THR A 360 -5.46 32.80 15.97
N LYS A 361 -5.09 34.04 15.62
CA LYS A 361 -4.73 35.08 16.58
C LYS A 361 -5.89 35.47 17.50
N LYS A 362 -7.11 35.57 16.96
CA LYS A 362 -8.30 35.93 17.74
C LYS A 362 -8.69 34.85 18.74
N TYR A 363 -8.54 33.57 18.38
CA TYR A 363 -8.97 32.46 19.23
C TYR A 363 -7.83 31.82 20.05
N SER A 364 -6.63 32.40 20.01
CA SER A 364 -5.51 32.05 20.91
C SER A 364 -5.51 32.84 22.22
N THR A 365 -6.37 33.84 22.38
CA THR A 365 -6.46 34.63 23.61
C THR A 365 -7.13 33.84 24.74
N SER A 366 -6.65 34.03 25.98
CA SER A 366 -7.14 33.35 27.18
C SER A 366 -8.50 33.85 27.67
N GLU A 367 -8.98 34.98 27.13
CA GLU A 367 -10.25 35.63 27.50
C GLU A 367 -11.48 34.90 26.95
N LEU A 368 -11.31 33.98 26.01
CA LEU A 368 -12.42 33.21 25.43
C LEU A 368 -12.76 31.99 26.29
N PRO A 369 -14.04 31.54 26.31
CA PRO A 369 -14.43 30.29 26.92
C PRO A 369 -13.56 29.13 26.42
N LYS A 370 -13.19 28.19 27.30
CA LYS A 370 -12.32 27.05 26.97
C LYS A 370 -12.74 26.31 25.70
N ALA A 371 -14.05 26.15 25.49
CA ALA A 371 -14.62 25.50 24.30
C ALA A 371 -14.28 26.19 22.96
N TRP A 372 -13.94 27.48 22.99
CA TRP A 372 -13.69 28.32 21.82
C TRP A 372 -12.21 28.53 21.55
N GLN A 373 -11.37 28.37 22.58
CA GLN A 373 -9.91 28.44 22.48
C GLN A 373 -9.37 27.45 21.43
N LEU A 374 -8.20 27.76 20.86
CA LEU A 374 -7.52 26.91 19.87
C LEU A 374 -6.53 25.92 20.45
N THR A 375 -6.58 25.64 21.75
CA THR A 375 -5.70 24.65 22.38
C THR A 375 -5.91 23.29 21.71
N PRO A 376 -4.91 22.79 20.95
CA PRO A 376 -5.05 21.53 20.22
C PRO A 376 -5.31 20.41 21.21
N ILE A 377 -6.16 19.45 20.83
CA ILE A 377 -6.48 18.21 21.56
C ILE A 377 -7.33 18.44 22.84
N ILE A 378 -7.15 19.57 23.53
CA ILE A 378 -7.88 19.93 24.75
C ILE A 378 -9.23 20.56 24.39
N ALA A 379 -9.22 21.66 23.64
CA ALA A 379 -10.42 22.36 23.19
C ALA A 379 -10.78 22.05 21.75
N ARG A 380 -9.77 21.89 20.87
CA ARG A 380 -9.94 21.64 19.44
C ARG A 380 -9.44 20.25 19.05
N ILE A 381 -10.35 19.44 18.55
CA ILE A 381 -10.06 18.12 18.03
C ILE A 381 -9.85 18.22 16.52
N LEU A 382 -8.72 17.68 16.06
CA LEU A 382 -8.39 17.55 14.65
C LEU A 382 -9.15 16.37 14.06
N VAL A 383 -9.80 16.59 12.92
CA VAL A 383 -10.56 15.58 12.21
C VAL A 383 -10.10 15.53 10.76
N GLU A 384 -9.71 14.35 10.29
CA GLU A 384 -9.37 14.08 8.88
C GLU A 384 -10.59 13.51 8.16
N VAL A 385 -10.86 14.01 6.95
CA VAL A 385 -11.85 13.45 6.04
C VAL A 385 -11.15 12.45 5.12
N LYS A 386 -11.58 11.18 5.16
CA LYS A 386 -11.10 10.09 4.32
C LYS A 386 -12.10 9.82 3.20
N PRO A 387 -11.92 10.40 2.00
CA PRO A 387 -12.87 10.25 0.92
C PRO A 387 -12.90 8.80 0.40
N VAL A 388 -14.10 8.32 0.11
CA VAL A 388 -14.38 7.03 -0.54
C VAL A 388 -14.96 7.27 -1.94
N LYS A 389 -15.86 8.24 -2.06
CA LYS A 389 -16.45 8.68 -3.33
C LYS A 389 -16.42 10.20 -3.41
N ILE A 390 -16.01 10.70 -4.56
CA ILE A 390 -15.87 12.12 -4.86
C ILE A 390 -16.84 12.43 -6.00
N ILE A 391 -17.64 13.48 -5.83
CA ILE A 391 -18.54 14.00 -6.85
C ILE A 391 -18.16 15.47 -7.02
N TYR A 392 -17.99 15.94 -8.25
CA TYR A 392 -17.70 17.34 -8.48
C TYR A 392 -18.55 17.89 -9.63
N TRP A 393 -18.72 19.20 -9.61
CA TRP A 393 -19.53 19.99 -10.54
C TRP A 393 -18.75 21.23 -10.96
N ARG A 394 -18.68 21.51 -12.27
CA ARG A 394 -17.90 22.61 -12.88
C ARG A 394 -18.77 23.75 -13.43
N GLY A 395 -20.00 23.88 -12.95
CA GLY A 395 -20.95 24.91 -13.40
C GLY A 395 -22.08 24.35 -14.25
N ALA A 396 -23.13 25.16 -14.40
CA ALA A 396 -24.21 24.83 -15.33
C ALA A 396 -23.67 24.82 -16.76
N LYS A 397 -24.15 23.92 -17.62
CA LYS A 397 -23.91 24.04 -19.07
C LYS A 397 -25.06 24.81 -19.69
N GLN A 398 -24.76 25.76 -20.57
CA GLN A 398 -25.78 26.42 -21.35
C GLN A 398 -26.33 25.41 -22.36
N ILE A 399 -27.58 24.98 -22.15
CA ILE A 399 -28.30 24.15 -23.12
C ILE A 399 -29.02 25.12 -24.04
N SER A 400 -28.52 25.30 -25.27
CA SER A 400 -29.29 25.99 -26.30
C SER A 400 -30.37 25.01 -26.78
N VAL A 401 -31.63 25.29 -26.44
CA VAL A 401 -32.75 24.63 -27.11
C VAL A 401 -32.84 25.26 -28.50
N PRO A 402 -32.66 24.51 -29.60
CA PRO A 402 -32.91 25.06 -30.93
C PRO A 402 -34.38 25.48 -30.98
N VAL A 403 -34.62 26.77 -31.20
CA VAL A 403 -35.96 27.36 -31.37
C VAL A 403 -36.43 27.12 -32.79
#